data_AF-A0ABD5YRB2-F1
#
_entry.id   AF-A0ABD5YRB2-F1
#
_cell.length_a   1.000
_cell.length_b   1.000
_cell.length_c   1.000
_cell.angle_alpha   90.00
_cell.angle_beta   90.00
_cell.angle_gamma   90.00
#
_symmetry.space_group_name_H-M   'P 1'
#
loop_
_entity.id
_entity.type
_entity.pdbx_description
1 polymer ?
#
loop_
_entity_poly.entity_id
_entity_poly.type
_entity_poly.pdbx_seq_one_letter_code
_entity_poly.pdbx_strand_id
1 'polypeptide(L)'
;MDKGVAISYAAIDDEQTGLELIDQVDRHRYVFHTPSDLTPRRTGTDQFEYPVDHAVEIRTEAIVLPSVAGVNIRNLDGEVLSRTEEFADESFPSGTYILELSAPIKVYLIVESAVRITANGMQTHITFADETAVSVGARSRHQSPAATITTTEDPTDMMAAISMFGSALKTIGVERSYPTLRGHPPTVELGSELDIPDGLETPETGVTIEIPPNIRSFMSSHRSRTISVRRWFPELSRRLSRRPTLNTGSIPRVGLRGG
;
A
#
# COMPACT_ATOMS: atom_id res chain seq x y z
N MET A 1 -10.06 -18.30 -3.34
CA MET A 1 -11.18 -17.51 -2.77
C MET A 1 -11.00 -16.10 -3.30
N ASP A 2 -12.05 -15.54 -3.89
CA ASP A 2 -12.07 -14.14 -4.33
C ASP A 2 -11.80 -13.29 -3.08
N LYS A 3 -10.64 -12.62 -2.99
CA LYS A 3 -10.38 -11.66 -1.90
C LYS A 3 -11.51 -10.65 -2.05
N GLY A 4 -12.45 -10.65 -1.10
CA GLY A 4 -13.69 -9.87 -1.21
C GLY A 4 -13.37 -8.47 -1.73
N VAL A 5 -13.95 -8.15 -2.88
CA VAL A 5 -13.69 -6.91 -3.63
C VAL A 5 -13.87 -5.71 -2.70
N ALA A 6 -12.77 -5.11 -2.25
CA ALA A 6 -12.82 -4.02 -1.28
C ALA A 6 -13.47 -2.76 -1.89
N ILE A 7 -13.26 -2.54 -3.18
CA ILE A 7 -13.84 -1.43 -3.93
C ILE A 7 -14.73 -1.93 -5.07
N SER A 8 -16.00 -1.54 -5.07
CA SER A 8 -16.92 -1.75 -6.20
C SER A 8 -17.19 -0.46 -6.97
N TYR A 9 -17.48 -0.60 -8.26
CA TYR A 9 -17.77 0.52 -9.16
C TYR A 9 -19.17 0.37 -9.77
N ALA A 10 -19.90 1.47 -9.90
CA ALA A 10 -21.18 1.51 -10.59
C ALA A 10 -21.32 2.78 -11.42
N ALA A 11 -21.90 2.67 -12.62
CA ALA A 11 -22.41 3.84 -13.32
C ALA A 11 -23.65 4.34 -12.57
N ILE A 12 -23.83 5.66 -12.54
CA ILE A 12 -25.06 6.29 -12.05
C ILE A 12 -25.62 7.20 -13.16
N ASP A 13 -26.94 7.24 -13.28
CA ASP A 13 -27.67 7.97 -14.34
C ASP A 13 -28.95 8.65 -13.81
N ASP A 14 -29.11 8.78 -12.49
CA ASP A 14 -30.31 9.37 -11.87
C ASP A 14 -30.40 10.90 -12.10
N GLU A 15 -29.80 11.70 -11.21
CA GLU A 15 -29.85 13.18 -11.28
C GLU A 15 -28.65 13.77 -12.03
N GLN A 16 -27.50 13.10 -11.95
CA GLN A 16 -26.27 13.43 -12.64
C GLN A 16 -25.52 12.16 -12.98
N THR A 17 -25.11 12.07 -14.24
CA THR A 17 -24.33 10.95 -14.72
C THR A 17 -22.94 10.92 -14.09
N GLY A 18 -22.42 9.73 -13.79
CA GLY A 18 -21.09 9.58 -13.24
C GLY A 18 -20.66 8.16 -12.90
N LEU A 19 -19.58 8.07 -12.14
CA LEU A 19 -19.07 6.83 -11.57
C LEU A 19 -19.12 6.90 -10.05
N GLU A 20 -19.81 5.93 -9.45
CA GLU A 20 -19.78 5.68 -8.02
C GLU A 20 -18.70 4.64 -7.67
N LEU A 21 -17.90 4.96 -6.66
CA LEU A 21 -16.94 4.08 -6.01
C LEU A 21 -17.41 3.81 -4.59
N ILE A 22 -17.52 2.53 -4.22
CA ILE A 22 -17.93 2.12 -2.89
C ILE A 22 -16.80 1.31 -2.25
N ASP A 23 -16.26 1.84 -1.16
CA ASP A 23 -15.37 1.11 -0.26
C ASP A 23 -16.19 0.31 0.73
N GLN A 24 -16.23 -1.01 0.55
CA GLN A 24 -16.98 -1.93 1.39
C GLN A 24 -16.35 -2.12 2.78
N VAL A 25 -15.06 -1.81 2.93
CA VAL A 25 -14.31 -2.00 4.17
C VAL A 25 -14.62 -0.87 5.14
N ASP A 26 -14.42 0.38 4.70
CA ASP A 26 -14.66 1.56 5.53
C ASP A 26 -16.03 2.23 5.27
N ARG A 27 -16.87 1.63 4.41
CA ARG A 27 -18.22 2.11 4.03
C ARG A 27 -18.24 3.53 3.47
N HIS A 28 -17.17 3.94 2.80
CA HIS A 28 -17.14 5.21 2.09
C HIS A 28 -17.79 5.08 0.72
N ARG A 29 -18.52 6.11 0.31
CA ARG A 29 -19.01 6.29 -1.06
C ARG A 29 -18.36 7.54 -1.62
N TYR A 30 -17.88 7.47 -2.85
CA TYR A 30 -17.34 8.60 -3.56
C TYR A 30 -17.84 8.58 -5.00
N VAL A 31 -18.43 9.69 -5.43
CA VAL A 31 -19.01 9.84 -6.76
C VAL A 31 -18.28 10.95 -7.46
N PHE A 32 -17.84 10.72 -8.69
CA PHE A 32 -17.49 11.81 -9.59
C PHE A 32 -18.39 11.78 -10.82
N HIS A 33 -18.70 12.96 -11.32
CA HIS A 33 -19.66 13.14 -12.41
C HIS A 33 -18.96 13.23 -13.76
N THR A 34 -19.65 12.80 -14.80
CA THR A 34 -19.22 12.90 -16.19
C THR A 34 -20.27 13.65 -17.01
N PRO A 35 -19.88 14.32 -18.12
CA PRO A 35 -20.84 15.04 -18.97
C PRO A 35 -21.87 14.15 -19.67
N SER A 36 -21.60 12.84 -19.77
CA SER A 36 -22.41 11.88 -20.52
C SER A 36 -22.29 10.48 -19.91
N ASP A 37 -23.22 9.62 -20.31
CA ASP A 37 -23.33 8.24 -19.82
C ASP A 37 -22.06 7.44 -20.07
N LEU A 38 -21.72 6.62 -19.10
CA LEU A 38 -20.53 5.78 -19.13
C LEU A 38 -20.88 4.33 -18.87
N THR A 39 -20.02 3.44 -19.33
CA THR A 39 -20.08 2.01 -19.01
C THR A 39 -18.70 1.59 -18.51
N PRO A 40 -18.53 1.39 -17.18
CA PRO A 40 -17.24 1.01 -16.61
C PRO A 40 -16.88 -0.40 -17.07
N ARG A 41 -15.69 -0.55 -17.67
CA ARG A 41 -15.17 -1.85 -18.10
C ARG A 41 -14.05 -2.26 -17.19
N ARG A 42 -14.12 -3.45 -16.58
CA ARG A 42 -13.04 -3.95 -15.73
C ARG A 42 -11.73 -4.00 -16.52
N THR A 43 -10.66 -3.49 -15.92
CA THR A 43 -9.30 -3.55 -16.48
C THR A 43 -8.31 -4.10 -15.45
N GLY A 44 -7.08 -4.37 -15.89
CA GLY A 44 -5.98 -4.83 -15.04
C GLY A 44 -5.46 -3.72 -14.12
N THR A 45 -4.83 -4.11 -13.02
CA THR A 45 -4.23 -3.18 -12.05
C THR A 45 -2.74 -2.92 -12.31
N ASP A 46 -2.13 -3.65 -13.26
CA ASP A 46 -0.68 -3.69 -13.47
C ASP A 46 -0.08 -2.36 -13.97
N GLN A 47 -0.92 -1.52 -14.57
CA GLN A 47 -0.52 -0.19 -15.05
C GLN A 47 -0.40 0.86 -13.94
N PHE A 48 -0.87 0.56 -12.72
CA PHE A 48 -0.80 1.50 -11.60
C PHE A 48 0.50 1.27 -10.82
N GLU A 49 1.35 2.30 -10.75
CA GLU A 49 2.56 2.30 -9.92
C GLU A 49 2.22 2.08 -8.43
N TYR A 50 1.13 2.70 -7.97
CA TYR A 50 0.61 2.54 -6.62
C TYR A 50 -0.43 1.42 -6.61
N PRO A 51 -0.38 0.50 -5.63
CA PRO A 51 -1.32 -0.61 -5.59
C PRO A 51 -2.76 -0.09 -5.49
N VAL A 52 -3.63 -0.69 -6.29
CA VAL A 52 -5.08 -0.50 -6.28
C VAL A 52 -5.74 -1.88 -6.13
N ASP A 53 -6.90 -1.94 -5.48
CA ASP A 53 -7.58 -3.22 -5.26
C ASP A 53 -8.29 -3.66 -6.55
N HIS A 54 -8.92 -2.70 -7.24
CA HIS A 54 -9.65 -2.92 -8.49
C HIS A 54 -9.52 -1.70 -9.41
N ALA A 55 -9.62 -1.93 -10.72
CA ALA A 55 -9.63 -0.88 -11.72
C ALA A 55 -10.72 -1.08 -12.78
N VAL A 56 -11.22 0.04 -13.29
CA VAL A 56 -12.13 0.11 -14.44
C VAL A 56 -11.63 1.15 -15.45
N GLU A 57 -11.92 0.94 -16.73
CA GLU A 57 -11.79 1.96 -17.76
C GLU A 57 -13.18 2.59 -18.01
N ILE A 58 -13.21 3.92 -18.11
CA ILE A 58 -14.34 4.70 -18.58
C ILE A 58 -13.91 5.55 -19.78
N ARG A 59 -14.86 5.99 -20.60
CA ARG A 59 -14.62 7.00 -21.64
C ARG A 59 -15.41 8.26 -21.32
N THR A 60 -14.74 9.41 -21.32
CA THR A 60 -15.37 10.70 -21.01
C THR A 60 -14.48 11.86 -21.49
N GLU A 61 -15.08 13.03 -21.71
CA GLU A 61 -14.37 14.29 -22.00
C GLU A 61 -13.99 15.04 -20.73
N ALA A 62 -14.66 14.76 -19.61
CA ALA A 62 -14.38 15.41 -18.34
C ALA A 62 -14.80 14.56 -17.13
N ILE A 63 -14.21 14.89 -15.99
CA ILE A 63 -14.57 14.38 -14.66
C ILE A 63 -14.78 15.60 -13.74
N VAL A 64 -15.91 15.64 -13.05
CA VAL A 64 -16.23 16.66 -12.05
C VAL A 64 -16.28 16.02 -10.67
N LEU A 65 -15.42 16.50 -9.77
CA LEU A 65 -15.35 16.02 -8.40
C LEU A 65 -16.47 16.68 -7.57
N PRO A 66 -17.04 15.96 -6.58
CA PRO A 66 -18.24 16.41 -5.85
C PRO A 66 -17.95 17.58 -4.90
N SER A 67 -16.67 17.83 -4.59
CA SER A 67 -16.17 18.94 -3.81
C SER A 67 -14.84 19.43 -4.37
N VAL A 68 -14.35 20.58 -3.90
CA VAL A 68 -12.96 20.99 -4.14
C VAL A 68 -12.03 19.96 -3.52
N ALA A 69 -11.35 19.20 -4.36
CA ALA A 69 -10.40 18.19 -3.95
C ALA A 69 -9.07 18.45 -4.67
N GLY A 70 -7.98 18.39 -3.91
CA GLY A 70 -6.64 18.52 -4.48
C GLY A 70 -6.29 17.33 -5.36
N VAL A 71 -5.65 17.60 -6.49
CA VAL A 71 -5.18 16.59 -7.43
C VAL A 71 -3.66 16.65 -7.44
N ASN A 72 -2.98 15.51 -7.22
CA ASN A 72 -1.54 15.42 -7.47
C ASN A 72 -1.35 14.88 -8.89
N ILE A 73 -0.62 15.60 -9.72
CA ILE A 73 -0.35 15.24 -11.11
C ILE A 73 1.07 14.68 -11.17
N ARG A 74 1.22 13.49 -11.76
CA ARG A 74 2.51 12.83 -11.96
C ARG A 74 2.69 12.36 -13.39
N ASN A 75 3.94 12.22 -13.81
CA ASN A 75 4.27 11.44 -15.01
C ASN A 75 4.35 9.93 -14.65
N LEU A 76 4.60 9.08 -15.66
CA LEU A 76 4.76 7.63 -15.47
C LEU A 76 6.02 7.23 -14.69
N ASP A 77 6.99 8.12 -14.57
CA ASP A 77 8.19 7.90 -13.76
C ASP A 77 7.93 8.21 -12.26
N GLY A 78 6.69 8.58 -11.91
CA GLY A 78 6.26 8.89 -10.54
C GLY A 78 6.61 10.30 -10.07
N GLU A 79 7.28 11.10 -10.91
CA GLU A 79 7.65 12.49 -10.62
C GLU A 79 6.40 13.36 -10.49
N VAL A 80 6.33 14.16 -9.43
CA VAL A 80 5.24 15.10 -9.21
C VAL A 80 5.45 16.32 -10.09
N LEU A 81 4.57 16.50 -11.06
CA LEU A 81 4.56 17.66 -11.96
C LEU A 81 3.88 18.86 -11.30
N SER A 82 2.78 18.61 -10.57
CA SER A 82 2.05 19.64 -9.84
C SER A 82 1.15 19.05 -8.75
N ARG A 83 0.69 19.92 -7.84
CA ARG A 83 -0.36 19.67 -6.86
C ARG A 83 -1.35 20.84 -6.93
N THR A 84 -2.58 20.55 -7.35
CA THR A 84 -3.65 21.54 -7.41
C THR A 84 -4.32 21.68 -6.04
N GLU A 85 -4.70 22.92 -5.71
CA GLU A 85 -5.44 23.29 -4.51
C GLU A 85 -6.70 24.09 -4.89
N GLU A 86 -7.31 24.80 -3.93
CA GLU A 86 -8.46 25.67 -4.21
C GLU A 86 -8.12 26.73 -5.27
N PHE A 87 -9.08 27.02 -6.15
CA PHE A 87 -8.93 28.01 -7.22
C PHE A 87 -7.82 27.73 -8.25
N ALA A 88 -7.40 26.47 -8.39
CA ALA A 88 -6.46 26.06 -9.44
C ALA A 88 -7.01 26.35 -10.85
N ASP A 89 -6.13 26.71 -11.77
CA ASP A 89 -6.35 26.70 -13.22
C ASP A 89 -5.02 26.31 -13.89
N GLU A 90 -4.84 25.02 -14.09
CA GLU A 90 -3.60 24.45 -14.61
C GLU A 90 -3.88 23.63 -15.86
N SER A 91 -2.98 23.74 -16.84
CA SER A 91 -3.07 23.01 -18.10
C SER A 91 -1.77 22.27 -18.37
N PHE A 92 -1.91 21.00 -18.76
CA PHE A 92 -0.86 20.09 -19.12
C PHE A 92 -1.02 19.70 -20.58
N PRO A 93 0.05 19.72 -21.39
CA PRO A 93 -0.01 19.36 -22.80
C PRO A 93 -0.36 17.88 -22.98
N SER A 94 -0.52 17.43 -24.23
CA SER A 94 -0.73 16.01 -24.50
C SER A 94 0.42 15.16 -23.93
N GLY A 95 0.05 14.14 -23.16
CA GLY A 95 0.97 13.21 -22.50
C GLY A 95 0.23 12.19 -21.66
N THR A 96 0.97 11.29 -21.02
CA THR A 96 0.41 10.31 -20.07
C THR A 96 0.61 10.80 -18.64
N TYR A 97 -0.48 10.87 -17.89
CA TYR A 97 -0.50 11.40 -16.53
C TYR A 97 -1.14 10.41 -15.56
N ILE A 98 -0.59 10.36 -14.35
CA ILE A 98 -1.20 9.73 -13.19
C ILE A 98 -1.75 10.86 -12.30
N LEU A 99 -3.07 10.88 -12.09
CA LEU A 99 -3.76 11.85 -11.24
C LEU A 99 -4.19 11.15 -9.95
N GLU A 100 -3.60 11.54 -8.80
CA GLU A 100 -4.05 11.09 -7.49
C GLU A 100 -5.07 12.07 -6.93
N LEU A 101 -6.29 11.59 -6.65
CA LEU A 101 -7.36 12.41 -6.09
C LEU A 101 -7.30 12.43 -4.56
N SER A 102 -7.43 13.61 -3.96
CA SER A 102 -7.58 13.76 -2.51
C SER A 102 -9.03 13.46 -2.08
N ALA A 103 -9.39 12.17 -2.12
CA ALA A 103 -10.73 11.68 -1.81
C ALA A 103 -10.76 10.80 -0.53
N PRO A 104 -11.96 10.54 0.04
CA PRO A 104 -12.14 9.59 1.16
C PRO A 104 -11.71 8.16 0.82
N ILE A 105 -11.70 7.81 -0.46
CA ILE A 105 -11.13 6.56 -1.01
C ILE A 105 -9.82 6.93 -1.73
N LYS A 106 -8.82 6.05 -1.74
CA LYS A 106 -7.63 6.30 -2.57
C LYS A 106 -7.98 6.04 -4.02
N VAL A 107 -7.97 7.08 -4.84
CA VAL A 107 -8.32 7.02 -6.27
C VAL A 107 -7.16 7.56 -7.10
N TYR A 108 -6.81 6.79 -8.13
CA TYR A 108 -5.83 7.14 -9.15
C TYR A 108 -6.52 7.10 -10.52
N LEU A 109 -6.26 8.12 -11.32
CA LEU A 109 -6.65 8.16 -12.73
C LEU A 109 -5.39 8.04 -13.58
N ILE A 110 -5.39 7.20 -14.59
CA ILE A 110 -4.37 7.19 -15.63
C ILE A 110 -5.02 7.63 -16.93
N VAL A 111 -4.44 8.64 -17.56
CA VAL A 111 -4.98 9.27 -18.76
C VAL A 111 -3.86 9.59 -19.76
N GLU A 112 -4.14 9.40 -21.04
CA GLU A 112 -3.29 9.86 -22.14
C GLU A 112 -4.04 10.93 -22.93
N SER A 113 -3.85 12.19 -22.56
CA SER A 113 -4.52 13.36 -23.15
C SER A 113 -3.83 14.64 -22.71
N ALA A 114 -4.11 15.76 -23.38
CA ALA A 114 -3.95 17.06 -22.72
C ALA A 114 -4.96 17.14 -21.56
N VAL A 115 -4.54 17.68 -20.42
CA VAL A 115 -5.36 17.74 -19.21
C VAL A 115 -5.44 19.19 -18.75
N ARG A 116 -6.64 19.69 -18.48
CA ARG A 116 -6.83 20.94 -17.75
C ARG A 116 -7.57 20.67 -16.46
N ILE A 117 -7.05 21.21 -15.37
CA ILE A 117 -7.65 21.09 -14.04
C ILE A 117 -8.03 22.50 -13.59
N THR A 118 -9.32 22.71 -13.36
CA THR A 118 -9.83 23.94 -12.77
C THR A 118 -10.55 23.63 -11.48
N ALA A 119 -10.33 24.43 -10.43
CA ALA A 119 -11.10 24.37 -9.22
C ALA A 119 -11.82 25.71 -9.03
N ASN A 120 -13.11 25.66 -8.72
CA ASN A 120 -13.82 26.83 -8.21
C ASN A 120 -14.01 26.66 -6.69
N GLY A 121 -14.81 27.53 -6.05
CA GLY A 121 -15.07 27.42 -4.60
C GLY A 121 -15.93 26.23 -4.17
N MET A 122 -16.41 25.41 -5.12
CA MET A 122 -17.34 24.31 -4.89
C MET A 122 -16.82 22.96 -5.38
N GLN A 123 -16.21 22.90 -6.57
CA GLN A 123 -15.85 21.66 -7.26
C GLN A 123 -14.52 21.79 -8.01
N THR A 124 -13.89 20.64 -8.22
CA THR A 124 -12.74 20.49 -9.13
C THR A 124 -13.21 19.83 -10.43
N HIS A 125 -12.86 20.43 -11.56
CA HIS A 125 -13.09 19.92 -12.91
C HIS A 125 -11.77 19.45 -13.52
N ILE A 126 -11.78 18.26 -14.09
CA ILE A 126 -10.68 17.70 -14.88
C ILE A 126 -11.22 17.52 -16.28
N THR A 127 -10.71 18.27 -17.25
CA THR A 127 -11.15 18.23 -18.65
C THR A 127 -10.05 17.72 -19.56
N PHE A 128 -10.43 16.92 -20.56
CA PHE A 128 -9.54 16.35 -21.55
C PHE A 128 -9.66 17.08 -22.89
N ALA A 129 -8.75 16.82 -23.83
CA ALA A 129 -8.81 17.44 -25.15
C ALA A 129 -10.03 16.97 -25.96
N ASP A 130 -10.30 15.66 -25.87
CA ASP A 130 -11.37 14.94 -26.56
C ASP A 130 -11.89 13.82 -25.65
N GLU A 131 -12.88 13.03 -26.11
CA GLU A 131 -13.33 11.83 -25.40
C GLU A 131 -12.14 10.87 -25.17
N THR A 132 -11.79 10.67 -23.91
CA THR A 132 -10.56 9.98 -23.52
C THR A 132 -10.86 8.74 -22.70
N ALA A 133 -10.10 7.66 -22.94
CA ALA A 133 -10.09 6.50 -22.08
C ALA A 133 -9.37 6.83 -20.77
N VAL A 134 -10.10 6.80 -19.66
CA VAL A 134 -9.57 7.05 -18.32
C VAL A 134 -9.60 5.75 -17.55
N SER A 135 -8.42 5.30 -17.12
CA SER A 135 -8.35 4.18 -16.20
C SER A 135 -8.46 4.66 -14.76
N VAL A 136 -9.46 4.16 -14.04
CA VAL A 136 -9.79 4.50 -12.67
C VAL A 136 -9.41 3.33 -11.78
N GLY A 137 -8.38 3.51 -10.98
CA GLY A 137 -7.93 2.53 -9.99
C GLY A 137 -8.19 3.06 -8.59
N ALA A 138 -8.70 2.22 -7.70
CA ALA A 138 -8.96 2.63 -6.33
C ALA A 138 -8.67 1.53 -5.32
N ARG A 139 -8.40 1.97 -4.09
CA ARG A 139 -8.26 1.11 -2.92
C ARG A 139 -8.85 1.76 -1.70
N SER A 140 -9.21 0.91 -0.73
CA SER A 140 -9.59 1.41 0.58
C SER A 140 -8.41 2.14 1.23
N ARG A 141 -8.73 3.19 2.00
CA ARG A 141 -7.74 3.84 2.88
C ARG A 141 -7.41 2.97 4.08
N HIS A 142 -8.19 1.92 4.34
CA HIS A 142 -8.28 1.14 5.56
C HIS A 142 -7.01 1.18 6.42
N GLN A 143 -7.19 1.75 7.61
CA GLN A 143 -6.19 1.86 8.66
C GLN A 143 -6.60 1.07 9.91
N SER A 144 -7.55 0.14 9.79
CA SER A 144 -7.94 -0.72 10.91
C SER A 144 -7.42 -2.15 10.69
N PRO A 145 -7.33 -2.96 11.76
CA PRO A 145 -6.93 -4.35 11.63
C PRO A 145 -7.87 -5.11 10.69
N ALA A 146 -7.31 -5.78 9.69
CA ALA A 146 -8.09 -6.60 8.76
C ALA A 146 -8.67 -7.87 9.42
N ALA A 147 -8.11 -8.28 10.56
CA ALA A 147 -8.52 -9.46 11.32
C ALA A 147 -8.03 -9.38 12.78
N THR A 148 -8.55 -10.26 13.63
CA THR A 148 -8.07 -10.50 15.00
C THR A 148 -7.41 -11.87 15.06
N ILE A 149 -6.20 -11.93 15.59
CA ILE A 149 -5.47 -13.16 15.92
C ILE A 149 -5.60 -13.39 17.42
N THR A 150 -5.99 -14.60 17.82
CA THR A 150 -5.92 -15.01 19.23
C THR A 150 -4.61 -15.74 19.47
N THR A 151 -3.87 -15.37 20.50
CA THR A 151 -2.62 -16.01 20.91
C THR A 151 -2.71 -16.47 22.37
N THR A 152 -1.80 -17.35 22.78
CA THR A 152 -1.61 -17.73 24.19
C THR A 152 -0.43 -16.98 24.82
N GLU A 153 -0.15 -17.26 26.09
CA GLU A 153 1.07 -16.81 26.78
C GLU A 153 2.33 -17.59 26.35
N ASP A 154 2.20 -18.65 25.55
CA ASP A 154 3.34 -19.37 24.99
C ASP A 154 4.12 -18.44 24.03
N PRO A 155 5.44 -18.24 24.24
CA PRO A 155 6.24 -17.41 23.36
C PRO A 155 6.19 -17.83 21.88
N THR A 156 5.99 -19.10 21.59
CA THR A 156 5.91 -19.65 20.23
C THR A 156 4.63 -19.21 19.54
N ASP A 157 3.51 -19.24 20.25
CA ASP A 157 2.22 -18.77 19.74
C ASP A 157 2.26 -17.26 19.50
N MET A 158 2.86 -16.51 20.43
CA MET A 158 3.07 -15.06 20.27
C MET A 158 3.97 -14.74 19.05
N MET A 159 5.02 -15.53 18.82
CA MET A 159 5.88 -15.40 17.64
C MET A 159 5.12 -15.69 16.34
N ALA A 160 4.24 -16.69 16.33
CA ALA A 160 3.39 -16.99 15.19
C ALA A 160 2.43 -15.81 14.90
N ALA A 161 1.78 -15.25 15.93
CA ALA A 161 0.89 -14.10 15.78
C ALA A 161 1.62 -12.85 15.23
N ILE A 162 2.78 -12.50 15.81
CA ILE A 162 3.58 -11.33 15.35
C ILE A 162 4.08 -11.53 13.91
N SER A 163 4.40 -12.76 13.52
CA SER A 163 4.85 -13.07 12.16
C SER A 163 3.79 -12.67 11.12
N MET A 164 2.51 -12.66 11.48
CA MET A 164 1.40 -12.27 10.60
C MET A 164 1.28 -10.76 10.37
N PHE A 165 2.02 -9.90 11.08
CA PHE A 165 1.90 -8.43 10.93
C PHE A 165 2.26 -7.95 9.53
N GLY A 166 3.10 -8.70 8.80
CA GLY A 166 3.43 -8.41 7.41
C GLY A 166 2.23 -8.42 6.46
N SER A 167 1.14 -9.12 6.81
CA SER A 167 -0.09 -9.20 6.00
C SER A 167 -0.78 -7.85 5.79
N ALA A 168 -0.49 -6.86 6.64
CA ALA A 168 -1.06 -5.53 6.53
C ALA A 168 -0.37 -4.65 5.48
N LEU A 169 0.80 -5.05 4.97
CA LEU A 169 1.51 -4.31 3.93
C LEU A 169 0.73 -4.39 2.61
N LYS A 170 0.49 -3.23 1.99
CA LYS A 170 -0.15 -3.14 0.66
C LYS A 170 0.83 -3.40 -0.49
N THR A 171 2.12 -3.26 -0.21
CA THR A 171 3.21 -3.57 -1.13
C THR A 171 4.49 -3.86 -0.33
N ILE A 172 5.38 -4.67 -0.90
CA ILE A 172 6.73 -4.93 -0.37
C ILE A 172 7.80 -4.00 -0.97
N GLY A 173 7.45 -3.19 -1.97
CA GLY A 173 8.33 -2.23 -2.62
C GLY A 173 8.65 -1.00 -1.76
N VAL A 174 9.44 -0.06 -2.31
CA VAL A 174 9.90 1.15 -1.61
C VAL A 174 8.75 2.12 -1.27
N GLU A 175 7.68 2.02 -2.04
CA GLU A 175 6.43 2.79 -1.93
C GLU A 175 5.78 2.54 -0.56
N ARG A 176 6.07 1.40 0.10
CA ARG A 176 5.64 1.13 1.48
C ARG A 176 6.10 2.20 2.50
N SER A 177 7.04 3.07 2.14
CA SER A 177 7.40 4.22 2.99
C SER A 177 6.22 5.19 3.20
N TYR A 178 5.28 5.27 2.25
CA TYR A 178 4.07 6.07 2.39
C TYR A 178 3.17 5.51 3.51
N PRO A 179 2.71 6.34 4.46
CA PRO A 179 1.89 5.88 5.60
C PRO A 179 0.69 5.04 5.21
N THR A 180 0.02 5.41 4.11
CA THR A 180 -1.18 4.71 3.62
C THR A 180 -0.91 3.32 3.02
N LEU A 181 0.35 2.92 2.85
CA LEU A 181 0.75 1.61 2.31
C LEU A 181 1.29 0.65 3.38
N ARG A 182 1.36 1.11 4.64
CA ARG A 182 1.64 0.31 5.84
C ARG A 182 0.35 0.11 6.61
N GLY A 183 -0.55 -0.70 6.07
CA GLY A 183 -1.85 -0.96 6.69
C GLY A 183 -1.71 -1.35 8.17
N HIS A 184 -2.82 -1.28 8.90
CA HIS A 184 -2.80 -1.58 10.32
C HIS A 184 -2.66 -3.09 10.53
N PRO A 185 -1.69 -3.54 11.36
CA PRO A 185 -1.52 -4.96 11.65
C PRO A 185 -2.79 -5.56 12.27
N PRO A 186 -2.97 -6.89 12.18
CA PRO A 186 -4.05 -7.59 12.87
C PRO A 186 -4.10 -7.26 14.36
N THR A 187 -5.30 -7.26 14.94
CA THR A 187 -5.47 -7.17 16.40
C THR A 187 -4.92 -8.46 17.01
N VAL A 188 -4.28 -8.35 18.17
CA VAL A 188 -3.85 -9.54 18.93
C VAL A 188 -4.60 -9.54 20.25
N GLU A 189 -5.27 -10.66 20.54
CA GLU A 189 -5.96 -10.89 21.80
C GLU A 189 -5.43 -12.15 22.48
N LEU A 190 -5.48 -12.19 23.81
CA LEU A 190 -5.04 -13.34 24.59
C LEU A 190 -6.21 -14.32 24.79
N GLY A 191 -5.98 -15.60 24.47
CA GLY A 191 -6.94 -16.69 24.66
C GLY A 191 -6.26 -17.96 25.14
N SER A 192 -7.02 -19.07 25.11
CA SER A 192 -6.54 -20.38 25.55
C SER A 192 -5.78 -21.16 24.47
N GLU A 193 -5.93 -20.78 23.20
CA GLU A 193 -5.28 -21.42 22.05
C GLU A 193 -4.93 -20.39 20.98
N LEU A 194 -3.97 -20.74 20.11
CA LEU A 194 -3.62 -19.93 18.95
C LEU A 194 -4.68 -20.12 17.85
N ASP A 195 -5.28 -19.00 17.43
CA ASP A 195 -6.21 -18.94 16.29
C ASP A 195 -5.78 -17.81 15.33
N ILE A 196 -5.38 -18.19 14.12
CA ILE A 196 -5.01 -17.28 13.04
C ILE A 196 -6.07 -17.42 11.94
N PRO A 197 -6.88 -16.38 11.68
CA PRO A 197 -7.94 -16.46 10.68
C PRO A 197 -7.43 -16.81 9.27
N ASP A 198 -8.19 -17.67 8.59
CA ASP A 198 -8.01 -17.98 7.18
C ASP A 198 -8.12 -16.69 6.33
N GLY A 199 -7.04 -16.33 5.65
CA GLY A 199 -6.97 -15.12 4.80
C GLY A 199 -5.88 -14.12 5.19
N LEU A 200 -5.26 -14.28 6.36
CA LEU A 200 -4.01 -13.58 6.67
C LEU A 200 -2.85 -14.29 5.96
N GLU A 201 -2.23 -13.60 5.02
CA GLU A 201 -1.04 -14.10 4.31
C GLU A 201 0.13 -13.15 4.55
N THR A 202 1.29 -13.71 4.88
CA THR A 202 2.51 -12.91 4.97
C THR A 202 3.18 -12.80 3.61
N PRO A 203 3.75 -11.63 3.27
CA PRO A 203 4.48 -11.50 2.02
C PRO A 203 5.75 -12.35 2.04
N GLU A 204 6.05 -13.00 0.92
CA GLU A 204 7.30 -13.71 0.71
C GLU A 204 8.46 -12.71 0.55
N THR A 205 9.10 -12.35 1.66
CA THR A 205 10.21 -11.37 1.67
C THR A 205 11.60 -12.00 1.58
N GLY A 206 11.71 -13.33 1.75
CA GLY A 206 12.99 -14.04 1.89
C GLY A 206 13.77 -13.68 3.17
N VAL A 207 13.12 -12.98 4.12
CA VAL A 207 13.69 -12.58 5.41
C VAL A 207 12.99 -13.34 6.53
N THR A 208 13.78 -13.97 7.39
CA THR A 208 13.29 -14.62 8.61
C THR A 208 14.00 -14.01 9.81
N ILE A 209 13.22 -13.59 10.81
CA ILE A 209 13.73 -13.08 12.09
C ILE A 209 13.62 -14.22 13.09
N GLU A 210 14.75 -14.70 13.59
CA GLU A 210 14.81 -15.75 14.60
C GLU A 210 15.02 -15.13 15.99
N ILE A 211 14.15 -15.49 16.94
CA ILE A 211 14.19 -15.04 18.32
C ILE A 211 14.17 -16.27 19.24
N PRO A 212 14.96 -16.30 20.34
CA PRO A 212 14.89 -17.38 21.31
C PRO A 212 13.49 -17.46 21.97
N PRO A 213 12.97 -18.68 22.24
CA PRO A 213 11.61 -18.88 22.74
C PRO A 213 11.41 -18.51 24.21
N ASN A 214 12.26 -17.66 24.81
CA ASN A 214 12.09 -17.22 26.19
C ASN A 214 11.94 -15.70 26.31
N ILE A 215 10.74 -15.28 26.73
CA ILE A 215 10.38 -13.87 26.88
C ILE A 215 11.29 -13.13 27.87
N ARG A 216 11.85 -13.86 28.84
CA ARG A 216 12.80 -13.33 29.84
C ARG A 216 14.14 -12.94 29.22
N SER A 217 14.66 -13.64 28.20
CA SER A 217 15.85 -13.16 27.48
C SER A 217 15.53 -11.98 26.57
N PHE A 218 14.31 -11.89 26.04
CA PHE A 218 13.87 -10.75 25.24
C PHE A 218 13.78 -9.46 26.08
N MET A 219 13.11 -9.49 27.23
CA MET A 219 13.06 -8.32 28.13
C MET A 219 14.42 -8.02 28.77
N SER A 220 15.27 -9.04 29.00
CA SER A 220 16.64 -8.85 29.51
C SER A 220 17.66 -8.47 28.42
N SER A 221 17.25 -8.43 27.14
CA SER A 221 18.15 -8.17 26.00
C SER A 221 18.69 -6.74 25.92
N HIS A 222 18.24 -5.83 26.80
CA HIS A 222 18.98 -4.59 27.09
C HIS A 222 20.44 -4.84 27.52
N ARG A 223 20.81 -6.09 27.86
CA ARG A 223 22.18 -6.49 28.18
C ARG A 223 22.78 -7.63 27.35
N SER A 224 22.06 -8.27 26.42
CA SER A 224 22.65 -9.36 25.62
C SER A 224 22.25 -9.32 24.14
N ARG A 225 23.27 -9.14 23.31
CA ARG A 225 23.24 -9.05 21.85
C ARG A 225 22.86 -10.41 21.26
N THR A 226 21.74 -10.51 20.53
CA THR A 226 21.62 -11.18 19.21
C THR A 226 20.13 -11.37 18.88
N ILE A 227 19.58 -10.46 18.07
CA ILE A 227 18.50 -10.80 17.14
C ILE A 227 19.22 -11.30 15.88
N SER A 228 18.93 -12.51 15.41
CA SER A 228 19.51 -13.01 14.17
C SER A 228 18.53 -12.77 13.03
N VAL A 229 18.93 -11.91 12.08
CA VAL A 229 18.21 -11.75 10.82
C VAL A 229 18.92 -12.59 9.79
N ARG A 230 18.26 -13.65 9.29
CA ARG A 230 18.78 -14.48 8.21
C ARG A 230 18.00 -14.15 6.94
N ARG A 231 18.72 -13.83 5.87
CA ARG A 231 18.17 -13.77 4.51
C ARG A 231 18.41 -15.13 3.86
N TRP A 232 17.34 -15.84 3.53
CA TRP A 232 17.43 -17.18 2.95
C TRP A 232 17.49 -17.07 1.42
N PHE A 233 18.63 -17.44 0.83
CA PHE A 233 18.79 -17.52 -0.63
C PHE A 233 18.79 -19.01 -1.05
N PRO A 234 17.76 -19.49 -1.77
CA PRO A 234 17.63 -20.91 -2.12
C PRO A 234 18.83 -21.45 -2.93
N GLU A 235 19.43 -20.62 -3.79
CA GLU A 235 20.42 -21.04 -4.80
C GLU A 235 21.83 -21.29 -4.26
N LEU A 236 22.16 -20.87 -3.03
CA LEU A 236 23.53 -20.95 -2.47
C LEU A 236 23.76 -22.11 -1.48
N SER A 237 22.74 -22.94 -1.23
CA SER A 237 22.74 -23.94 -0.15
C SER A 237 23.63 -25.18 -0.39
N ARG A 238 24.29 -25.34 -1.55
CA ARG A 238 25.15 -26.52 -1.82
C ARG A 238 26.61 -26.43 -1.32
N ARG A 239 27.08 -25.30 -0.76
CA ARG A 239 28.54 -25.13 -0.47
C ARG A 239 28.98 -24.94 0.98
N LEU A 240 28.10 -25.01 1.98
CA LEU A 240 28.48 -24.78 3.38
C LEU A 240 28.20 -25.97 4.29
N SER A 241 28.76 -27.15 3.98
CA SER A 241 28.80 -28.31 4.90
C SER A 241 30.16 -28.52 5.59
N ARG A 242 31.11 -27.58 5.49
CA ARG A 242 32.41 -27.67 6.20
C ARG A 242 32.62 -26.47 7.12
N ARG A 243 32.48 -26.70 8.43
CA ARG A 243 32.92 -25.78 9.49
C ARG A 243 34.46 -25.80 9.58
N PRO A 244 35.16 -24.65 9.60
CA PRO A 244 36.53 -24.61 10.09
C PRO A 244 36.55 -24.37 11.60
N THR A 245 37.42 -25.10 12.29
CA THR A 245 37.74 -24.95 13.71
C THR A 245 38.55 -23.67 13.95
N LEU A 246 38.14 -22.86 14.92
CA LEU A 246 38.85 -21.65 15.35
C LEU A 246 40.17 -22.02 16.06
N ASN A 247 41.28 -21.47 15.56
CA ASN A 247 42.60 -21.55 16.20
C ASN A 247 42.82 -20.31 17.08
N THR A 248 43.10 -20.50 18.37
CA THR A 248 43.38 -19.42 19.33
C THR A 248 44.83 -18.94 19.18
N GLY A 249 45.03 -17.86 18.43
CA GLY A 249 46.31 -17.13 18.35
C GLY A 249 46.26 -15.83 19.15
N SER A 250 47.19 -15.69 20.09
CA SER A 250 47.39 -14.56 21.00
C SER A 250 47.69 -13.21 20.32
N ILE A 251 47.10 -12.12 20.84
CA ILE A 251 47.32 -10.73 20.42
C ILE A 251 48.53 -10.14 21.17
N PRO A 252 49.48 -9.44 20.52
CA PRO A 252 50.57 -8.75 21.23
C PRO A 252 50.11 -7.40 21.82
N ARG A 253 50.53 -7.14 23.06
CA ARG A 253 50.36 -5.85 23.76
C ARG A 253 51.26 -4.78 23.16
N VAL A 254 50.69 -3.64 22.76
CA VAL A 254 51.43 -2.40 22.50
C VAL A 254 51.44 -1.55 23.77
N GLY A 255 52.64 -1.22 24.25
CA GLY A 255 52.87 -0.42 25.45
C GLY A 255 52.65 1.08 25.22
N LEU A 256 52.02 1.71 26.21
CA LEU A 256 51.92 3.15 26.36
C LEU A 256 53.27 3.72 26.84
N ARG A 257 53.83 4.69 26.10
CA ARG A 257 54.59 5.81 26.65
C ARG A 257 53.68 7.03 26.47
N GLY A 258 53.40 7.89 27.44
CA GLY A 258 54.12 8.22 28.65
C GLY A 258 54.14 9.75 28.70
N GLY A 259 53.30 10.28 29.58
CA GLY A 259 53.29 11.62 30.15
C GLY A 259 52.67 11.47 31.52
#